data_AF-A0A821V4P3-F1
#
_entry.id   AF-A0A821V4P3-F1
#
_cell.length_a   1.000
_cell.length_b   1.000
_cell.length_c   1.000
_cell.angle_alpha   90.00
_cell.angle_beta   90.00
_cell.angle_gamma   90.00
#
_symmetry.space_group_name_H-M   'P 1'
#
loop_
_entity.id
_entity.type
_entity.pdbx_description
1 polymer ?
#
loop_
_entity_poly.entity_id
_entity_poly.type
_entity_poly.pdbx_seq_one_letter_code
_entity_poly.pdbx_strand_id
1 'polypeptide(L)'
;MRAIIFVALFVSVCAKDFKFGIIYNNYLISLQKVEAEGILLTKVEKDYIYIDPKDSIIEGVVAYDLWHTEAEVNVTAGGVGESHVTLHLQSEIGIGLNYAILVFIE
;
A
#
# COMPACT_ATOMS: atom_id res chain seq x y z
N MET A 1 -3.59 -16.82 47.43
CA MET A 1 -3.54 -17.14 45.99
C MET A 1 -3.86 -15.87 45.21
N ARG A 2 -2.90 -15.28 44.50
CA ARG A 2 -3.15 -14.18 43.57
C ARG A 2 -2.64 -14.63 42.21
N ALA A 3 -3.53 -15.13 41.37
CA ALA A 3 -3.22 -15.46 39.99
C ALA A 3 -3.20 -14.15 39.20
N ILE A 4 -2.02 -13.72 38.77
CA ILE A 4 -1.85 -12.62 37.81
C ILE A 4 -2.07 -13.24 36.43
N ILE A 5 -3.21 -12.95 35.80
CA ILE A 5 -3.54 -13.43 34.46
C ILE A 5 -2.82 -12.53 33.46
N PHE A 6 -1.72 -13.03 32.88
CA PHE A 6 -1.10 -12.45 31.70
C PHE A 6 -1.97 -12.81 30.49
N VAL A 7 -2.82 -11.89 30.05
CA VAL A 7 -3.57 -12.03 28.79
C VAL A 7 -2.61 -11.77 27.65
N ALA A 8 -2.10 -12.85 27.04
CA ALA A 8 -1.36 -12.77 25.78
C ALA A 8 -2.38 -12.61 24.64
N LEU A 9 -2.54 -11.38 24.14
CA LEU A 9 -3.27 -11.08 22.92
C LEU A 9 -2.46 -11.60 21.72
N PHE A 10 -2.83 -12.77 21.21
CA PHE A 10 -2.40 -13.23 19.89
C PHE A 10 -3.17 -12.43 18.85
N VAL A 11 -2.57 -11.36 18.34
CA VAL A 11 -3.08 -10.65 17.16
C VAL A 11 -2.46 -11.32 15.94
N SER A 12 -3.27 -12.07 15.20
CA SER A 12 -2.88 -12.57 13.87
C SER A 12 -3.08 -11.43 12.89
N VAL A 13 -1.98 -10.85 12.40
CA VAL A 13 -1.99 -9.81 11.37
C VAL A 13 -1.88 -10.51 10.00
N CYS A 14 -2.86 -10.27 9.13
CA CYS A 14 -2.94 -10.79 7.76
C CYS A 14 -2.66 -9.65 6.78
N ALA A 15 -1.42 -9.60 6.27
CA ALA A 15 -1.04 -8.58 5.29
C ALA A 15 -1.93 -8.61 4.04
N LYS A 16 -2.39 -7.43 3.61
CA LYS A 16 -3.11 -7.25 2.34
C LYS A 16 -2.23 -6.53 1.33
N ASP A 17 -1.51 -7.31 0.52
CA ASP A 17 -0.89 -6.78 -0.69
C ASP A 17 -1.98 -6.28 -1.66
N PHE A 18 -1.78 -5.09 -2.22
CA PHE A 18 -2.65 -4.58 -3.29
C PHE A 18 -2.01 -4.90 -4.64
N LYS A 19 -2.76 -5.58 -5.51
CA LYS A 19 -2.34 -5.90 -6.89
C LYS A 19 -3.49 -5.60 -7.84
N PHE A 20 -3.21 -4.82 -8.86
CA PHE A 20 -4.20 -4.44 -9.87
C PHE A 20 -3.57 -4.47 -11.26
N GLY A 21 -4.19 -5.14 -12.22
CA GLY A 21 -3.73 -5.24 -13.60
C GLY A 21 -2.76 -6.40 -13.89
N ILE A 22 -2.05 -6.27 -15.02
CA ILE A 22 -1.11 -7.24 -15.58
C ILE A 22 0.32 -6.82 -15.22
N ILE A 23 1.09 -7.76 -14.70
CA ILE A 23 2.48 -7.56 -14.26
C ILE A 23 3.47 -8.51 -14.97
N TYR A 24 2.98 -9.34 -15.89
CA TYR A 24 3.79 -10.34 -16.59
C TYR A 24 4.22 -9.78 -17.95
N ASN A 25 5.53 -9.82 -18.23
CA ASN A 25 6.16 -9.28 -19.44
C ASN A 25 6.09 -7.74 -19.61
N ASN A 26 5.84 -7.02 -18.52
CA ASN A 26 5.70 -5.56 -18.53
C ASN A 26 6.96 -4.89 -17.95
N TYR A 27 7.23 -3.65 -18.35
CA TYR A 27 8.36 -2.89 -17.83
C TYR A 27 7.99 -2.18 -16.53
N LEU A 28 8.76 -2.43 -15.48
CA LEU A 28 8.70 -1.66 -14.24
C LEU A 28 9.24 -0.25 -14.52
N ILE A 29 8.34 0.72 -14.59
CA ILE A 29 8.71 2.12 -14.89
C ILE A 29 8.95 2.93 -13.61
N SER A 30 8.26 2.59 -12.52
CA SER A 30 8.34 3.31 -11.26
C SER A 30 8.38 2.34 -10.09
N LEU A 31 9.34 2.57 -9.19
CA LEU A 31 9.42 1.95 -7.88
C LEU A 31 9.58 3.07 -6.85
N GLN A 32 8.58 3.25 -6.00
CA GLN A 32 8.61 4.27 -4.97
C GLN A 32 8.19 3.73 -3.62
N LYS A 33 8.91 4.15 -2.59
CA LYS A 33 8.58 3.84 -1.20
C LYS A 33 7.65 4.90 -0.63
N VAL A 34 6.58 4.48 0.02
CA VAL A 34 5.64 5.36 0.75
C VAL A 34 5.70 5.00 2.22
N GLU A 35 6.26 5.92 2.99
CA GLU A 35 6.39 5.79 4.44
C GLU A 35 5.66 6.90 5.17
N ALA A 36 5.10 6.56 6.33
CA ALA A 36 4.57 7.51 7.30
C ALA A 36 4.71 6.94 8.71
N GLU A 37 5.00 7.79 9.68
CA GLU A 37 5.06 7.38 11.09
C GLU A 37 3.65 7.23 11.67
N GLY A 38 3.46 6.21 12.50
CA GLY A 38 2.19 5.97 13.20
C GLY A 38 1.97 6.96 14.33
N ILE A 39 0.70 7.30 14.57
CA ILE A 39 0.28 8.16 15.69
C ILE A 39 -0.67 7.38 16.58
N LEU A 40 -0.46 7.44 17.90
CA LEU A 40 -1.28 6.72 18.87
C LEU A 40 -2.78 7.02 18.69
N LEU A 41 -3.61 5.98 18.69
CA LEU A 41 -5.08 6.01 18.56
C LEU A 41 -5.63 6.61 17.26
N THR A 42 -4.79 6.94 16.29
CA THR A 42 -5.22 7.52 15.00
C THR A 42 -4.73 6.66 13.84
N LYS A 43 -5.48 6.64 12.74
CA LYS A 43 -5.01 6.11 11.45
C LYS A 43 -4.30 7.19 10.67
N VAL A 44 -3.26 6.83 9.94
CA VAL A 44 -2.53 7.73 9.06
C VAL A 44 -2.95 7.47 7.63
N GLU A 45 -3.25 8.55 6.92
CA GLU A 45 -3.67 8.51 5.53
C GLU A 45 -2.62 9.22 4.66
N LYS A 46 -2.34 8.66 3.50
CA LYS A 46 -1.37 9.22 2.56
C LYS A 46 -1.73 8.88 1.12
N ASP A 47 -1.72 9.91 0.27
CA ASP A 47 -1.91 9.73 -1.16
C ASP A 47 -0.57 9.55 -1.86
N TYR A 48 -0.56 8.63 -2.82
CA TYR A 48 0.48 8.44 -3.80
C TYR A 48 -0.07 8.79 -5.18
N ILE A 49 0.65 9.63 -5.92
CA ILE A 49 0.26 10.05 -7.26
C ILE A 49 1.40 9.72 -8.22
N TYR A 50 1.08 8.96 -9.25
CA TYR A 50 1.97 8.71 -10.38
C TYR A 50 1.32 9.22 -11.67
N ILE A 51 2.10 9.93 -12.47
CA ILE A 51 1.72 10.42 -13.79
C ILE A 51 2.90 10.12 -14.71
N ASP A 52 2.68 9.34 -15.77
CA ASP A 52 3.73 9.05 -16.73
C ASP A 52 3.96 10.28 -17.64
N PRO A 53 5.18 10.83 -17.74
CA PRO A 53 5.45 11.99 -18.58
C PRO A 53 5.35 11.72 -20.08
N LYS A 54 5.26 10.45 -20.50
CA LYS A 54 5.14 10.05 -21.92
C LYS A 54 3.72 9.60 -22.28
N ASP A 55 2.77 9.72 -21.36
CA ASP A 55 1.40 9.23 -21.52
C ASP A 55 1.32 7.73 -21.87
N SER A 56 2.27 6.93 -21.38
CA SER A 56 2.27 5.48 -21.55
C SER A 56 1.14 4.86 -20.73
N ILE A 57 0.53 3.81 -21.26
CA ILE A 57 -0.58 3.14 -20.58
C ILE A 57 -0.04 2.29 -19.43
N ILE A 58 -0.57 2.53 -18.23
CA ILE A 58 -0.31 1.70 -17.07
C ILE A 58 -1.02 0.37 -17.26
N GLU A 59 -0.27 -0.72 -17.22
CA GLU A 59 -0.82 -2.08 -17.32
C GLU A 59 -0.95 -2.75 -15.96
N GLY A 60 -0.12 -2.35 -14.99
CA GLY A 60 -0.11 -2.96 -13.66
C GLY A 60 0.32 -2.00 -12.56
N VAL A 61 -0.31 -2.12 -11.41
CA VAL A 61 0.05 -1.41 -10.19
C VAL A 61 0.08 -2.39 -9.04
N VAL A 62 1.16 -2.38 -8.27
CA VAL A 62 1.32 -3.21 -7.09
C VAL A 62 1.75 -2.35 -5.92
N ALA A 63 1.06 -2.43 -4.80
CA ALA A 63 1.50 -1.86 -3.54
C ALA A 63 1.77 -3.00 -2.56
N TYR A 64 3.05 -3.26 -2.30
CA TYR A 64 3.51 -4.25 -1.33
C TYR A 64 3.65 -3.59 0.03
N ASP A 65 2.98 -4.15 1.03
CA ASP A 65 3.18 -3.76 2.42
C ASP A 65 4.46 -4.43 2.96
N LEU A 66 5.48 -3.63 3.25
CA LEU A 66 6.78 -4.10 3.73
C LEU A 66 6.79 -4.39 5.24
N TRP A 67 5.79 -3.92 5.99
CA TRP A 67 5.62 -4.23 7.40
C TRP A 67 4.57 -5.30 7.67
N HIS A 68 3.89 -5.78 6.64
CA HIS A 68 2.90 -6.85 6.73
C HIS A 68 1.77 -6.53 7.72
N THR A 69 1.19 -5.34 7.56
CA THR A 69 0.09 -4.79 8.36
C THR A 69 -1.26 -4.97 7.64
N GLU A 70 -2.35 -4.66 8.32
CA GLU A 70 -3.72 -4.52 7.81
C GLU A 70 -3.97 -3.11 7.23
N ALA A 71 -2.92 -2.40 6.84
CA ALA A 71 -3.08 -1.15 6.09
C ALA A 71 -3.78 -1.44 4.75
N GLU A 72 -4.61 -0.48 4.32
CA GLU A 72 -5.46 -0.60 3.14
C GLU A 72 -4.98 0.35 2.05
N VAL A 73 -5.10 -0.09 0.80
CA VAL A 73 -4.75 0.71 -0.38
C VAL A 73 -5.93 0.67 -1.34
N ASN A 74 -6.37 1.84 -1.80
CA ASN A 74 -7.46 1.99 -2.76
C ASN A 74 -7.04 2.90 -3.91
N VAL A 75 -7.47 2.60 -5.13
CA VAL A 75 -7.31 3.51 -6.28
C VAL A 75 -8.40 4.58 -6.20
N THR A 76 -8.03 5.86 -6.18
CA THR A 76 -8.99 6.98 -6.11
C THR A 76 -9.11 7.75 -7.42
N ALA A 77 -8.12 7.65 -8.30
CA ALA A 77 -8.16 8.20 -9.66
C ALA A 77 -7.24 7.42 -10.61
N GLY A 78 -7.58 7.40 -11.89
CA GLY A 78 -6.80 6.72 -12.93
C GLY A 78 -6.70 5.21 -12.70
N GLY A 79 -5.53 4.64 -12.99
CA GLY A 79 -5.22 3.22 -12.78
C GLY A 79 -4.79 2.51 -14.06
N VAL A 80 -5.05 1.20 -14.09
CA VAL A 80 -4.76 0.36 -15.25
C VAL A 80 -5.62 0.79 -16.44
N GLY A 81 -4.99 0.98 -17.61
CA GLY A 81 -5.62 1.53 -18.81
C GLY A 81 -5.52 3.04 -18.95
N GLU A 82 -4.95 3.74 -17.97
CA GLU A 82 -4.74 5.19 -17.95
C GLU A 82 -3.24 5.53 -17.86
N SER A 83 -2.86 6.78 -18.14
CA SER A 83 -1.46 7.24 -18.01
C SER A 83 -1.10 7.77 -16.61
N HIS A 84 -2.05 7.72 -15.68
CA HIS A 84 -1.88 8.18 -14.31
C HIS A 84 -2.61 7.26 -13.33
N VAL A 85 -2.14 7.23 -12.08
CA VAL A 85 -2.82 6.54 -10.99
C VAL A 85 -2.63 7.30 -9.69
N THR A 86 -3.72 7.44 -8.94
CA THR A 86 -3.70 7.92 -7.56
C THR A 86 -4.13 6.79 -6.63
N LEU A 87 -3.27 6.47 -5.67
CA LEU A 87 -3.54 5.51 -4.62
C LEU A 87 -3.73 6.26 -3.31
N HIS A 88 -4.79 5.92 -2.58
CA HIS A 88 -5.01 6.35 -1.21
C HIS A 88 -4.65 5.20 -0.28
N LEU A 89 -3.65 5.42 0.58
CA LEU A 89 -3.16 4.47 1.57
C LEU A 89 -3.66 4.88 2.95
N GLN A 90 -4.20 3.92 3.71
CA GLN A 90 -4.65 4.13 5.08
C GLN A 90 -4.03 3.09 6.01
N SER A 91 -3.41 3.53 7.10
CA SER A 91 -2.75 2.64 8.07
C SER A 91 -3.73 1.97 9.04
N GLU A 92 -3.23 0.97 9.76
CA GLU A 92 -3.80 0.56 11.04
C GLU A 92 -3.67 1.66 12.11
N ILE A 93 -4.54 1.62 13.12
CA ILE A 93 -4.51 2.56 14.24
C ILE A 93 -3.21 2.40 15.02
N GLY A 94 -2.48 3.50 15.21
CA GLY A 94 -1.23 3.47 15.99
C GLY A 94 -0.02 2.91 15.24
N ILE A 95 -0.22 2.42 14.01
CA ILE A 95 0.85 1.92 13.14
C ILE A 95 1.04 2.91 12.00
N GLY A 96 2.27 3.01 11.50
CA GLY A 96 2.60 3.83 10.34
C GLY A 96 2.27 3.15 9.01
N LEU A 97 2.79 3.70 7.92
CA LEU A 97 2.78 3.10 6.60
C LEU A 97 4.20 2.76 6.17
N ASN A 98 4.38 1.64 5.48
CA ASN A 98 5.63 1.30 4.81
C ASN A 98 5.34 0.44 3.59
N TYR A 99 5.11 1.08 2.45
CA TYR A 99 4.77 0.43 1.19
C TYR A 99 5.87 0.58 0.14
N ALA A 100 6.06 -0.45 -0.67
CA ALA A 100 6.71 -0.34 -1.97
C ALA A 100 5.65 -0.35 -3.07
N ILE A 101 5.53 0.76 -3.79
CA ILE A 101 4.61 0.92 -4.91
C ILE A 101 5.37 0.74 -6.22
N LEU A 102 4.91 -0.20 -7.03
CA LEU A 102 5.44 -0.56 -8.32
C LEU A 102 4.40 -0.24 -9.39
N VAL A 103 4.81 0.48 -10.42
CA VAL A 103 3.98 0.76 -11.60
C VAL A 103 4.63 0.14 -12.83
N PHE A 104 3.82 -0.57 -13.60
CA PHE A 104 4.20 -1.30 -14.80
C PHE A 104 3.47 -0.73 -16.01
N ILE A 105 4.20 -0.63 -17.13
CA ILE A 105 3.70 -0.22 -18.45
C ILE A 105 4.06 -1.30 -19.48
N GLU A 106 3.43 -1.25 -20.65
CA GLU A 106 3.80 -2.08 -21.82
C GLU A 106 5.24 -1.85 -22.29
#